data_AF-B8CEI4-F1
#
_entry.id   AF-B8CEI4-F1
#
_cell.length_a   1.000
_cell.length_b   1.000
_cell.length_c   1.000
_cell.angle_alpha   90.00
_cell.angle_beta   90.00
_cell.angle_gamma   90.00
#
_symmetry.space_group_name_H-M   'P 1'
#
loop_
_entity.id
_entity.type
_entity.pdbx_description
1 polymer ?
#
loop_
_entity_poly.entity_id
_entity_poly.type
_entity_poly.pdbx_seq_one_letter_code
_entity_poly.pdbx_strand_id
1 'polypeptide(L)'
;MANHLHRSILWLPLLASILSFVNLHPVSAFITHSFSNRAALPSWTSSPPPQTTTTTTTTQLRQQPTPSDNEGTASDMKTLGTTLIQSAAQACGATDKMVQIDWKADRIVVTVDVFADEEYVARMDEEWLSGGGEDDYEEEEEVIYDVNDADLSDDDFVEMWDNLDDDDFDEGDYDDGDDEEEEPTDGSISLTAIARKINEYLAKDGEDTLAFRIAQLHEIEVTTPEFDNVIRGERMFESYKGFDVIVEHWEEPKKKKSKAAKEDDVSSEEEEEEKEDPPKKLKVTEGKLVARDAEKGTTNVNVKGRIMKIKNDAIESVKLPKAKREKGAK
;
A
#
# COMPACT_ATOMS: atom_id res chain seq x y z
N MET A 1 57.59 -20.51 -14.28
CA MET A 1 57.74 -19.43 -13.29
C MET A 1 56.62 -19.61 -12.29
N ALA A 2 57.01 -20.12 -11.12
CA ALA A 2 56.11 -20.43 -10.01
C ALA A 2 55.85 -19.17 -9.20
N ASN A 3 54.62 -18.95 -8.76
CA ASN A 3 54.32 -18.11 -7.61
C ASN A 3 53.24 -18.79 -6.76
N HIS A 4 53.76 -19.56 -5.81
CA HIS A 4 53.15 -20.01 -4.57
C HIS A 4 52.75 -18.78 -3.74
N LEU A 5 51.51 -18.71 -3.25
CA LEU A 5 51.18 -17.84 -2.11
C LEU A 5 50.22 -18.55 -1.15
N HIS A 6 50.86 -19.14 -0.15
CA HIS A 6 50.36 -19.56 1.15
C HIS A 6 49.70 -18.40 1.91
N ARG A 7 48.49 -18.58 2.44
CA ARG A 7 47.99 -18.04 3.73
C ARG A 7 46.89 -18.96 4.25
N SER A 8 47.22 -19.96 5.07
CA SER A 8 47.27 -19.90 6.54
C SER A 8 45.89 -19.78 7.18
N ILE A 9 45.31 -20.96 7.40
CA ILE A 9 44.19 -21.28 8.27
C ILE A 9 44.61 -21.03 9.73
N LEU A 10 43.86 -20.21 10.47
CA LEU A 10 43.92 -20.16 11.93
C LEU A 10 42.60 -20.69 12.49
N TRP A 11 42.66 -21.94 12.92
CA TRP A 11 41.68 -22.58 13.80
C TRP A 11 41.87 -22.05 15.23
N LEU A 12 40.82 -21.49 15.80
CA LEU A 12 40.69 -21.26 17.25
C LEU A 12 39.65 -22.26 17.78
N PRO A 13 40.05 -23.29 18.55
CA PRO A 13 39.14 -23.98 19.44
C PRO A 13 39.22 -23.30 20.81
N LEU A 14 38.10 -22.99 21.48
CA LEU A 14 38.05 -23.09 22.94
C LEU A 14 36.63 -22.92 23.49
N LEU A 15 36.34 -23.81 24.44
CA LEU A 15 35.37 -23.70 25.54
C LEU A 15 33.90 -23.96 25.22
N ALA A 16 33.62 -25.27 25.19
CA ALA A 16 32.46 -25.89 25.79
C ALA A 16 32.08 -25.20 27.13
N SER A 17 30.87 -24.64 27.19
CA SER A 17 30.23 -24.27 28.44
C SER A 17 29.20 -25.33 28.82
N ILE A 18 29.29 -25.70 30.08
CA ILE A 18 28.78 -26.89 30.72
C ILE A 18 27.26 -26.80 30.90
N LEU A 19 26.58 -27.89 30.51
CA LEU A 19 25.20 -28.19 30.88
C LEU A 19 25.04 -28.20 32.41
N SER A 20 24.10 -27.40 32.90
CA SER A 20 23.42 -27.68 34.17
C SER A 20 21.93 -27.85 33.87
N PHE A 21 21.55 -29.10 33.56
CA PHE A 21 20.16 -29.55 33.58
C PHE A 21 19.70 -29.58 35.03
N VAL A 22 18.94 -28.57 35.47
CA VAL A 22 18.12 -28.67 36.67
C VAL A 22 16.78 -29.26 36.25
N ASN A 23 16.65 -30.54 36.56
CA ASN A 23 15.45 -31.35 36.40
C ASN A 23 14.48 -31.01 37.55
N LEU A 24 13.52 -30.12 37.31
CA LEU A 24 12.43 -29.83 38.24
C LEU A 24 11.17 -30.59 37.78
N HIS A 25 10.85 -31.64 38.54
CA HIS A 25 9.59 -32.36 38.43
C HIS A 25 8.40 -31.46 38.81
N PRO A 26 7.20 -31.70 38.22
CA PRO A 26 6.01 -30.92 38.49
C PRO A 26 5.39 -31.31 39.84
N VAL A 27 5.31 -30.36 40.78
CA VAL A 27 4.40 -30.47 41.92
C VAL A 27 3.02 -30.08 41.43
N SER A 28 2.18 -31.09 41.23
CA SER A 28 0.74 -30.94 41.07
C SER A 28 0.16 -30.48 42.41
N ALA A 29 -0.29 -29.23 42.46
CA ALA A 29 -1.15 -28.73 43.53
C ALA A 29 -2.45 -28.24 42.90
N PHE A 30 -3.49 -29.05 43.04
CA PHE A 30 -4.87 -28.63 42.86
C PHE A 30 -5.19 -27.62 43.97
N ILE A 31 -5.36 -26.36 43.60
CA ILE A 31 -6.04 -25.36 44.42
C ILE A 31 -7.18 -24.80 43.58
N THR A 32 -8.38 -25.28 43.88
CA THR A 32 -9.64 -24.71 43.39
C THR A 32 -9.95 -23.45 44.18
N HIS A 33 -9.58 -22.29 43.64
CA HIS A 33 -10.15 -21.02 44.05
C HIS A 33 -11.09 -20.51 42.95
N SER A 34 -12.38 -20.67 43.20
CA SER A 34 -13.44 -19.93 42.53
C SER A 34 -13.33 -18.46 42.98
N PHE A 35 -12.72 -17.63 42.14
CA PHE A 35 -12.86 -16.18 42.22
C PHE A 35 -13.67 -15.72 41.00
N SER A 36 -14.92 -15.40 41.25
CA SER A 36 -15.76 -14.63 40.34
C SER A 36 -15.32 -13.17 40.44
N ASN A 37 -14.29 -12.79 39.67
CA ASN A 37 -13.93 -11.40 39.47
C ASN A 37 -14.32 -11.01 38.04
N ARG A 38 -15.53 -10.46 37.93
CA ARG A 38 -16.04 -9.82 36.72
C ARG A 38 -15.44 -8.41 36.66
N ALA A 39 -14.13 -8.33 36.38
CA ALA A 39 -13.49 -7.09 36.00
C ALA A 39 -13.86 -6.84 34.53
N ALA A 40 -14.60 -5.75 34.28
CA ALA A 40 -14.87 -5.26 32.94
C ALA A 40 -13.53 -4.91 32.28
N LEU A 41 -13.14 -5.67 31.27
CA LEU A 41 -12.02 -5.33 30.41
C LEU A 41 -12.37 -4.02 29.67
N PRO A 42 -11.44 -3.07 29.53
CA PRO A 42 -11.64 -1.92 28.67
C PRO A 42 -11.88 -2.43 27.25
N SER A 43 -13.06 -2.14 26.71
CA SER A 43 -13.36 -2.36 25.30
C SER A 43 -12.38 -1.52 24.49
N TRP A 44 -11.37 -2.17 23.89
CA TRP A 44 -10.65 -1.58 22.77
C TRP A 44 -11.67 -1.38 21.66
N THR A 45 -12.16 -0.15 21.54
CA THR A 45 -12.85 0.33 20.36
C THR A 45 -11.84 0.31 19.24
N SER A 46 -11.80 -0.81 18.50
CA SER A 46 -11.15 -0.88 17.21
C SER A 46 -11.82 0.20 16.35
N SER A 47 -11.17 1.34 16.17
CA SER A 47 -11.59 2.30 15.15
C SER A 47 -11.72 1.53 13.84
N PRO A 48 -12.83 1.70 13.10
CA PRO A 48 -12.94 1.14 11.76
C PRO A 48 -11.75 1.68 10.94
N PRO A 49 -11.18 0.86 10.03
CA PRO A 49 -10.11 1.32 9.16
C PRO A 49 -10.59 2.56 8.38
N PRO A 50 -9.68 3.49 8.07
CA PRO A 50 -9.99 4.58 7.14
C PRO A 50 -10.52 3.94 5.85
N GLN A 51 -11.74 4.29 5.49
CA GLN A 51 -12.29 3.88 4.20
C GLN A 51 -11.46 4.61 3.16
N THR A 52 -10.74 3.86 2.33
CA THR A 52 -10.03 4.41 1.18
C THR A 52 -11.05 5.04 0.25
N THR A 53 -11.17 6.36 0.31
CA THR A 53 -12.00 7.15 -0.60
C THR A 53 -11.32 7.13 -1.95
N THR A 54 -11.86 6.33 -2.88
CA THR A 54 -11.52 6.46 -4.30
C THR A 54 -12.08 7.79 -4.78
N THR A 55 -11.22 8.77 -5.01
CA THR A 55 -11.60 10.05 -5.64
C THR A 55 -11.88 9.76 -7.11
N THR A 56 -13.15 9.70 -7.49
CA THR A 56 -13.60 9.51 -8.86
C THR A 56 -14.04 10.86 -9.43
N THR A 57 -13.31 11.37 -10.43
CA THR A 57 -13.71 12.57 -11.18
C THR A 57 -14.39 12.13 -12.47
N THR A 58 -15.68 12.41 -12.59
CA THR A 58 -16.51 12.08 -13.77
C THR A 58 -16.83 13.36 -14.56
N THR A 59 -16.57 13.34 -15.87
CA THR A 59 -16.95 14.42 -16.80
C THR A 59 -17.95 13.86 -17.82
N GLN A 60 -19.11 14.49 -18.04
CA GLN A 60 -20.14 13.99 -18.97
C GLN A 60 -20.61 15.03 -20.01
N LEU A 61 -20.67 14.60 -21.28
CA LEU A 61 -21.47 15.19 -22.35
C LEU A 61 -22.02 14.04 -23.22
N ARG A 62 -23.34 13.79 -23.24
CA ARG A 62 -23.89 12.53 -23.79
C ARG A 62 -24.75 12.72 -25.05
N GLN A 63 -24.37 12.09 -26.16
CA GLN A 63 -25.23 11.83 -27.34
C GLN A 63 -25.17 10.33 -27.71
N GLN A 64 -26.29 9.73 -28.16
CA GLN A 64 -26.36 8.30 -28.52
C GLN A 64 -26.04 8.05 -30.02
N PRO A 65 -25.17 7.08 -30.37
CA PRO A 65 -24.84 6.75 -31.76
C PRO A 65 -25.81 5.74 -32.42
N THR A 66 -25.98 5.86 -33.75
CA THR A 66 -26.81 4.96 -34.59
C THR A 66 -26.02 3.79 -35.21
N PRO A 67 -26.64 2.62 -35.52
CA PRO A 67 -25.92 1.33 -35.58
C PRO A 67 -25.34 0.84 -36.92
N SER A 68 -25.32 1.58 -38.05
CA SER A 68 -25.23 0.91 -39.36
C SER A 68 -23.89 0.78 -40.10
N ASP A 69 -22.79 1.49 -39.79
CA ASP A 69 -21.68 1.58 -40.80
C ASP A 69 -20.20 1.50 -40.33
N ASN A 70 -19.87 1.10 -39.09
CA ASN A 70 -18.62 1.61 -38.47
C ASN A 70 -17.63 0.60 -37.85
N GLU A 71 -17.40 -0.58 -38.43
CA GLU A 71 -16.32 -1.46 -37.92
C GLU A 71 -14.90 -0.87 -38.12
N GLY A 72 -14.64 -0.20 -39.25
CA GLY A 72 -13.34 0.42 -39.52
C GLY A 72 -13.05 1.61 -38.60
N THR A 73 -14.04 2.47 -38.39
CA THR A 73 -13.88 3.68 -37.56
C THR A 73 -13.65 3.35 -36.09
N ALA A 74 -14.19 2.23 -35.58
CA ALA A 74 -14.01 1.84 -34.19
C ALA A 74 -12.54 1.49 -33.87
N SER A 75 -11.85 0.81 -34.79
CA SER A 75 -10.43 0.50 -34.64
C SER A 75 -9.56 1.75 -34.69
N ASP A 76 -9.89 2.69 -35.57
CA ASP A 76 -9.17 3.95 -35.72
C ASP A 76 -9.34 4.85 -34.48
N MET A 77 -10.57 4.95 -33.95
CA MET A 77 -10.87 5.67 -32.71
C MET A 77 -10.13 5.06 -31.52
N LYS A 78 -10.11 3.72 -31.40
CA LYS A 78 -9.38 3.03 -30.33
C LYS A 78 -7.88 3.31 -30.39
N THR A 79 -7.30 3.23 -31.58
CA THR A 79 -5.86 3.47 -31.79
C THR A 79 -5.50 4.92 -31.47
N LEU A 80 -6.22 5.88 -32.07
CA LEU A 80 -6.00 7.31 -31.84
C LEU A 80 -6.20 7.70 -30.38
N GLY A 81 -7.32 7.28 -29.77
CA GLY A 81 -7.62 7.60 -28.37
C GLY A 81 -6.57 7.04 -27.42
N THR A 82 -6.08 5.82 -27.65
CA THR A 82 -5.00 5.22 -26.85
C THR A 82 -3.72 6.05 -26.97
N THR A 83 -3.34 6.47 -28.19
CA THR A 83 -2.16 7.32 -28.40
C THR A 83 -2.28 8.69 -27.71
N LEU A 84 -3.44 9.34 -27.81
CA LEU A 84 -3.68 10.65 -27.18
C LEU A 84 -3.65 10.55 -25.65
N ILE A 85 -4.35 9.56 -25.07
CA ILE A 85 -4.37 9.33 -23.63
C ILE A 85 -2.96 9.02 -23.11
N GLN A 86 -2.21 8.17 -23.80
CA GLN A 86 -0.85 7.81 -23.40
C GLN A 86 0.10 9.02 -23.49
N SER A 87 -0.03 9.83 -24.54
CA SER A 87 0.77 11.06 -24.70
C SER A 87 0.42 12.12 -23.65
N ALA A 88 -0.85 12.20 -23.23
CA ALA A 88 -1.29 13.08 -22.15
C ALA A 88 -0.72 12.62 -20.80
N ALA A 89 -0.76 11.31 -20.50
CA ALA A 89 -0.18 10.76 -19.28
C ALA A 89 1.34 10.94 -19.21
N GLN A 90 2.05 10.72 -20.32
CA GLN A 90 3.49 10.98 -20.42
C GLN A 90 3.85 12.45 -20.18
N ALA A 91 3.01 13.39 -20.66
CA ALA A 91 3.20 14.81 -20.41
C ALA A 91 3.08 15.17 -18.91
N CYS A 92 2.39 14.34 -18.13
CA CYS A 92 2.27 14.45 -16.68
C CYS A 92 3.31 13.58 -15.92
N GLY A 93 4.33 13.06 -16.62
CA GLY A 93 5.42 12.30 -16.01
C GLY A 93 5.17 10.80 -15.82
N ALA A 94 4.01 10.27 -16.22
CA ALA A 94 3.74 8.83 -16.16
C ALA A 94 4.48 8.07 -17.27
N THR A 95 5.04 6.90 -16.96
CA THR A 95 5.69 6.03 -17.96
C THR A 95 4.68 5.06 -18.59
N ASP A 96 5.04 4.48 -19.75
CA ASP A 96 4.17 3.54 -20.47
C ASP A 96 3.79 2.30 -19.66
N LYS A 97 4.62 1.91 -18.69
CA LYS A 97 4.36 0.76 -17.82
C LYS A 97 3.32 1.09 -16.74
N MET A 98 3.19 2.35 -16.38
CA MET A 98 2.28 2.82 -15.33
C MET A 98 0.85 2.95 -15.84
N VAL A 99 0.62 3.07 -17.15
CA VAL A 99 -0.69 3.39 -17.71
C VAL A 99 -1.31 2.17 -18.39
N GLN A 100 -2.46 1.73 -17.90
CA GLN A 100 -3.30 0.70 -18.52
C GLN A 100 -4.62 1.30 -19.00
N ILE A 101 -4.94 1.11 -20.28
CA ILE A 101 -6.15 1.68 -20.91
C ILE A 101 -7.10 0.55 -21.28
N ASP A 102 -8.28 0.52 -20.66
CA ASP A 102 -9.35 -0.43 -20.95
C ASP A 102 -10.54 0.25 -21.66
N TRP A 103 -10.87 -0.24 -22.85
CA TRP A 103 -11.94 0.30 -23.69
C TRP A 103 -13.22 -0.49 -23.48
N LYS A 104 -14.23 0.17 -22.89
CA LYS A 104 -15.60 -0.35 -22.76
C LYS A 104 -16.50 0.37 -23.77
N ALA A 105 -17.72 -0.13 -23.95
CA ALA A 105 -18.62 0.35 -24.99
C ALA A 105 -19.03 1.82 -24.85
N ASP A 106 -19.10 2.34 -23.62
CA ASP A 106 -19.55 3.69 -23.26
C ASP A 106 -18.53 4.46 -22.41
N ARG A 107 -17.42 3.82 -22.04
CA ARG A 107 -16.45 4.35 -21.10
C ARG A 107 -15.04 3.86 -21.41
N ILE A 108 -14.06 4.73 -21.23
CA ILE A 108 -12.64 4.40 -21.28
C ILE A 108 -12.11 4.51 -19.85
N VAL A 109 -11.59 3.42 -19.32
CA VAL A 109 -10.97 3.41 -17.98
C VAL A 109 -9.46 3.49 -18.15
N VAL A 110 -8.87 4.54 -17.61
CA VAL A 110 -7.44 4.80 -17.59
C VAL A 110 -6.93 4.53 -16.19
N THR A 111 -6.28 3.39 -16.02
CA THR A 111 -5.69 2.98 -14.74
C THR A 111 -4.23 3.40 -14.68
N VAL A 112 -3.86 4.21 -13.69
CA VAL A 112 -2.49 4.69 -13.46
C VAL A 112 -1.91 3.98 -12.24
N ASP A 113 -1.08 2.96 -12.47
CA ASP A 113 -0.36 2.21 -11.45
C ASP A 113 1.06 2.74 -11.28
N VAL A 114 1.25 3.56 -10.25
CA VAL A 114 2.55 4.16 -9.93
C VAL A 114 3.59 3.11 -9.52
N PHE A 115 3.15 1.94 -9.03
CA PHE A 115 4.03 0.86 -8.58
C PHE A 115 4.44 -0.09 -9.69
N ALA A 116 3.86 0.02 -10.90
CA ALA A 116 4.22 -0.81 -12.04
C ALA A 116 5.62 -0.49 -12.59
N ASP A 117 6.17 0.69 -12.26
CA ASP A 117 7.51 1.10 -12.66
C ASP A 117 8.48 1.09 -11.46
N GLU A 118 9.28 0.02 -11.37
CA GLU A 118 10.27 -0.16 -10.31
C GLU A 118 11.28 1.00 -10.23
N GLU A 119 11.61 1.63 -11.36
CA GLU A 119 12.55 2.76 -11.41
C GLU A 119 11.93 4.03 -10.80
N TYR A 120 10.62 4.22 -10.98
CA TYR A 120 9.91 5.33 -10.36
C TYR A 120 9.85 5.16 -8.83
N VAL A 121 9.50 3.95 -8.37
CA VAL A 121 9.44 3.64 -6.94
C VAL A 121 10.81 3.81 -6.27
N ALA A 122 11.89 3.36 -6.90
CA ALA A 122 13.24 3.52 -6.38
C ALA A 122 13.63 5.00 -6.20
N ARG A 123 13.27 5.87 -7.15
CA ARG A 123 13.52 7.32 -7.06
C ARG A 123 12.69 7.98 -5.96
N MET A 124 11.42 7.62 -5.82
CA MET A 124 10.57 8.14 -4.75
C MET A 124 11.09 7.75 -3.37
N ASP A 125 11.58 6.52 -3.19
CA ASP A 125 12.18 6.11 -1.92
C ASP A 125 13.44 6.93 -1.61
N GLU A 126 14.30 7.20 -2.60
CA GLU A 126 15.49 8.04 -2.40
C GLU A 126 15.14 9.49 -2.07
N GLU A 127 14.21 10.10 -2.81
CA GLU A 127 13.79 11.50 -2.61
C GLU A 127 13.03 11.68 -1.31
N TRP A 128 12.19 10.73 -0.89
CA TRP A 128 11.53 10.80 0.42
C TRP A 128 12.48 10.51 1.59
N LEU A 129 13.47 9.62 1.41
CA LEU A 129 14.49 9.34 2.43
C LEU A 129 15.52 10.49 2.54
N SER A 130 15.77 11.23 1.46
CA SER A 130 16.67 12.39 1.44
C SER A 130 15.95 13.71 1.67
N GLY A 131 14.65 13.76 1.41
CA GLY A 131 13.69 14.84 1.66
C GLY A 131 13.14 14.85 3.08
N GLY A 132 13.86 14.24 4.02
CA GLY A 132 14.03 14.89 5.33
C GLY A 132 14.81 16.19 5.11
N GLY A 133 14.14 17.15 4.46
CA GLY A 133 14.44 18.54 4.70
C GLY A 133 14.56 18.65 6.20
N GLU A 134 15.67 19.19 6.65
CA GLU A 134 15.63 20.00 7.85
C GLU A 134 14.64 21.11 7.48
N ASP A 135 13.35 20.79 7.57
CA ASP A 135 12.29 21.74 7.69
C ASP A 135 12.71 22.46 8.97
N ASP A 136 13.46 23.52 8.77
CA ASP A 136 13.69 24.61 9.70
C ASP A 136 12.30 25.23 9.89
N TYR A 137 11.37 24.44 10.44
CA TYR A 137 10.39 24.91 11.39
C TYR A 137 11.27 25.51 12.49
N GLU A 138 11.75 26.73 12.25
CA GLU A 138 11.98 27.71 13.29
C GLU A 138 10.75 27.55 14.16
N GLU A 139 10.96 26.89 15.29
CA GLU A 139 9.98 26.62 16.33
C GLU A 139 9.16 27.89 16.44
N GLU A 140 7.98 27.93 15.80
CA GLU A 140 7.11 29.10 15.84
C GLU A 140 6.83 29.27 17.31
N GLU A 141 7.51 30.27 17.88
CA GLU A 141 7.51 30.59 19.30
C GLU A 141 6.05 30.61 19.68
N GLU A 142 5.62 29.58 20.44
CA GLU A 142 4.24 29.37 20.83
C GLU A 142 3.77 30.70 21.43
N VAL A 143 3.03 31.51 20.65
CA VAL A 143 2.47 32.76 21.12
C VAL A 143 1.36 32.33 22.05
N ILE A 144 1.74 32.05 23.29
CA ILE A 144 0.84 31.89 24.41
C ILE A 144 0.20 33.27 24.55
N TYR A 145 -0.96 33.44 23.92
CA TYR A 145 -1.85 34.53 24.26
C TYR A 145 -2.16 34.33 25.75
N ASP A 146 -1.59 35.18 26.59
CA ASP A 146 -1.88 35.20 28.01
C ASP A 146 -3.33 35.67 28.16
N VAL A 147 -4.27 34.71 28.14
CA VAL A 147 -5.71 34.91 28.34
C VAL A 147 -5.99 35.18 29.83
N ASN A 148 -5.24 36.09 30.44
CA ASN A 148 -5.37 36.42 31.86
C ASN A 148 -5.69 37.88 32.14
N ASP A 149 -5.99 38.71 31.15
CA ASP A 149 -6.32 40.12 31.46
C ASP A 149 -7.36 40.77 30.53
N ALA A 150 -8.36 39.99 30.13
CA ALA A 150 -9.63 40.56 29.67
C ALA A 150 -10.77 39.93 30.49
N ASP A 151 -11.13 40.61 31.57
CA ASP A 151 -12.41 40.50 32.27
C ASP A 151 -13.53 40.91 31.29
N LEU A 152 -13.77 40.05 30.30
CA LEU A 152 -14.91 40.13 29.41
C LEU A 152 -16.09 39.55 30.19
N SER A 153 -16.90 40.46 30.73
CA SER A 153 -18.17 40.11 31.35
C SER A 153 -19.04 39.30 30.38
N ASP A 154 -19.61 38.20 30.87
CA ASP A 154 -20.50 37.25 30.17
C ASP A 154 -21.70 37.92 29.44
N ASP A 155 -21.97 39.20 29.68
CA ASP A 155 -23.11 39.93 29.10
C ASP A 155 -22.82 40.54 27.71
N ASP A 156 -21.55 40.66 27.27
CA ASP A 156 -21.23 41.30 25.98
C ASP A 156 -21.09 40.32 24.80
N PHE A 157 -21.13 38.99 25.03
CA PHE A 157 -21.02 37.99 23.95
C PHE A 157 -22.36 37.69 23.25
N VAL A 158 -23.49 38.05 23.88
CA VAL A 158 -24.83 37.70 23.37
C VAL A 158 -25.38 38.74 22.38
N GLU A 159 -24.94 40.01 22.42
CA GLU A 159 -25.44 41.05 21.50
C GLU A 159 -24.79 41.03 20.11
N MET A 160 -23.70 40.28 19.89
CA MET A 160 -23.02 40.24 18.59
C MET A 160 -23.67 39.25 17.60
N TRP A 161 -24.48 38.30 18.07
CA TRP A 161 -25.20 37.35 17.22
C TRP A 161 -26.58 37.86 16.76
N ASP A 162 -27.19 38.78 17.50
CA ASP A 162 -28.54 39.30 17.20
C ASP A 162 -28.54 40.44 16.16
N ASN A 163 -27.36 40.86 15.68
CA ASN A 163 -27.19 41.92 14.68
C ASN A 163 -26.69 41.42 13.31
N LEU A 164 -26.73 40.10 13.07
CA LEU A 164 -26.75 39.60 11.69
C LEU A 164 -28.18 39.74 11.17
N ASP A 165 -28.47 40.92 10.60
CA ASP A 165 -29.64 41.12 9.75
C ASP A 165 -29.64 40.05 8.65
N ASP A 166 -30.67 39.19 8.66
CA ASP A 166 -30.91 38.06 7.74
C ASP A 166 -31.15 38.48 6.27
N ASP A 167 -30.99 39.76 5.91
CA ASP A 167 -31.54 40.35 4.67
C ASP A 167 -30.49 40.84 3.66
N ASP A 168 -29.18 40.72 3.92
CA ASP A 168 -28.10 41.06 2.96
C ASP A 168 -27.20 39.83 2.65
N PHE A 169 -27.81 38.65 2.48
CA PHE A 169 -27.15 37.56 1.74
C PHE A 169 -27.14 37.94 0.24
N ASP A 170 -26.22 38.83 -0.11
CA ASP A 170 -25.94 39.22 -1.49
C ASP A 170 -25.58 37.95 -2.26
N GLU A 171 -26.48 37.53 -3.15
CA GLU A 171 -26.35 36.41 -4.10
C GLU A 171 -25.34 36.77 -5.22
N GLY A 172 -24.35 37.60 -4.88
CA GLY A 172 -23.37 38.22 -5.76
C GLY A 172 -22.00 37.60 -5.53
N ASP A 173 -21.44 37.08 -6.62
CA ASP A 173 -20.09 36.53 -6.68
C ASP A 173 -19.82 35.46 -5.60
N TYR A 174 -20.36 34.27 -5.86
CA TYR A 174 -19.45 33.13 -5.81
C TYR A 174 -18.39 33.40 -6.88
N ASP A 175 -17.38 34.19 -6.48
CA ASP A 175 -16.08 34.26 -7.12
C ASP A 175 -15.74 32.81 -7.45
N ASP A 176 -15.87 32.50 -8.73
CA ASP A 176 -15.65 31.19 -9.34
C ASP A 176 -14.18 30.93 -9.12
N GLY A 177 -13.91 30.47 -7.90
CA GLY A 177 -12.63 30.63 -7.22
C GLY A 177 -11.58 30.24 -8.21
N ASP A 178 -10.77 31.25 -8.59
CA ASP A 178 -9.69 31.15 -9.54
C ASP A 178 -9.05 29.80 -9.26
N ASP A 179 -9.29 28.86 -10.18
CA ASP A 179 -9.05 27.44 -10.03
C ASP A 179 -7.54 27.33 -10.18
N GLU A 180 -6.81 27.92 -9.21
CA GLU A 180 -5.39 28.19 -9.21
C GLU A 180 -4.81 26.86 -9.61
N GLU A 181 -4.32 26.81 -10.84
CA GLU A 181 -3.78 25.61 -11.41
C GLU A 181 -2.60 25.28 -10.50
N GLU A 182 -2.83 24.42 -9.51
CA GLU A 182 -1.79 23.88 -8.65
C GLU A 182 -0.81 23.26 -9.63
N GLU A 183 0.22 24.03 -9.98
CA GLU A 183 1.25 23.55 -10.84
C GLU A 183 1.79 22.33 -10.13
N PRO A 184 1.83 21.16 -10.79
CA PRO A 184 2.13 19.90 -10.13
C PRO A 184 3.48 20.02 -9.42
N THR A 185 3.42 20.24 -8.12
CA THR A 185 4.61 20.41 -7.31
C THR A 185 5.24 19.03 -7.19
N ASP A 186 6.51 18.97 -7.58
CA ASP A 186 7.46 17.99 -7.09
C ASP A 186 7.26 16.54 -7.55
N GLY A 187 7.42 16.29 -8.85
CA GLY A 187 7.67 14.94 -9.43
C GLY A 187 6.57 13.88 -9.25
N SER A 188 5.53 14.20 -8.49
CA SER A 188 4.44 13.33 -8.13
C SER A 188 3.41 13.28 -9.26
N ILE A 189 2.96 12.07 -9.58
CA ILE A 189 1.98 11.88 -10.65
C ILE A 189 0.59 12.21 -10.10
N SER A 190 0.00 13.31 -10.57
CA SER A 190 -1.36 13.73 -10.23
C SER A 190 -2.38 13.18 -11.23
N LEU A 191 -3.37 12.42 -10.74
CA LEU A 191 -4.46 11.89 -11.56
C LEU A 191 -5.33 13.01 -12.15
N THR A 192 -5.56 14.07 -11.36
CA THR A 192 -6.31 15.25 -11.80
C THR A 192 -5.59 15.94 -12.95
N ALA A 193 -4.27 16.09 -12.86
CA ALA A 193 -3.46 16.65 -13.94
C ALA A 193 -3.56 15.79 -15.21
N ILE A 194 -3.47 14.45 -15.09
CA ILE A 194 -3.64 13.53 -16.22
C ILE A 194 -5.02 13.69 -16.86
N ALA A 195 -6.09 13.72 -16.06
CA ALA A 195 -7.46 13.88 -16.56
C ALA A 195 -7.64 15.22 -17.29
N ARG A 196 -7.15 16.33 -16.72
CA ARG A 196 -7.15 17.66 -17.37
C ARG A 196 -6.38 17.61 -18.70
N LYS A 197 -5.20 16.98 -18.73
CA LYS A 197 -4.37 16.88 -19.94
C LYS A 197 -4.99 16.04 -21.04
N ILE A 198 -5.69 14.96 -20.69
CA ILE A 198 -6.47 14.14 -21.64
C ILE A 198 -7.55 14.99 -22.30
N ASN A 199 -8.30 15.76 -21.51
CA ASN A 199 -9.34 16.65 -22.03
C ASN A 199 -8.75 17.73 -22.96
N GLU A 200 -7.61 18.33 -22.60
CA GLU A 200 -6.89 19.26 -23.45
C GLU A 200 -6.52 18.63 -24.80
N TYR A 201 -5.98 17.40 -24.79
CA TYR A 201 -5.52 16.72 -26.01
C TYR A 201 -6.68 16.32 -26.93
N LEU A 202 -7.82 15.92 -26.36
CA LEU A 202 -9.01 15.59 -27.13
C LEU A 202 -9.69 16.83 -27.73
N ALA A 203 -9.52 18.00 -27.12
CA ALA A 203 -10.09 19.26 -27.59
C ALA A 203 -9.27 19.95 -28.70
N LYS A 204 -7.99 19.60 -28.88
CA LYS A 204 -7.06 20.29 -29.81
C LYS A 204 -7.50 20.29 -31.27
N ASP A 205 -8.13 19.20 -31.72
CA ASP A 205 -8.30 18.95 -33.15
C ASP A 205 -9.63 19.49 -33.73
N GLY A 206 -10.48 20.15 -32.93
CA GLY A 206 -11.75 20.73 -33.38
C GLY A 206 -12.89 19.70 -33.58
N GLU A 207 -14.11 20.20 -33.77
CA GLU A 207 -15.36 19.40 -33.64
C GLU A 207 -15.53 18.28 -34.68
N ASP A 208 -14.92 18.39 -35.85
CA ASP A 208 -15.08 17.41 -36.94
C ASP A 208 -14.15 16.19 -36.83
N THR A 209 -13.33 16.12 -35.78
CA THR A 209 -12.26 15.13 -35.67
C THR A 209 -12.65 13.88 -34.90
N LEU A 210 -11.90 12.79 -35.12
CA LEU A 210 -12.11 11.55 -34.38
C LEU A 210 -11.87 11.75 -32.88
N ALA A 211 -10.95 12.62 -32.48
CA ALA A 211 -10.70 12.97 -31.08
C ALA A 211 -11.94 13.55 -30.39
N PHE A 212 -12.59 14.53 -31.03
CA PHE A 212 -13.83 15.10 -30.53
C PHE A 212 -14.95 14.06 -30.43
N ARG A 213 -15.08 13.17 -31.41
CA ARG A 213 -16.05 12.06 -31.35
C ARG A 213 -15.76 11.07 -30.22
N ILE A 214 -14.50 10.81 -29.89
CA ILE A 214 -14.14 9.96 -28.74
C ILE A 214 -14.67 10.61 -27.46
N ALA A 215 -14.37 11.90 -27.25
CA ALA A 215 -14.80 12.66 -26.09
C ALA A 215 -16.33 12.78 -25.96
N GLN A 216 -17.04 12.85 -27.10
CA GLN A 216 -18.50 12.92 -27.12
C GLN A 216 -19.19 11.58 -26.83
N LEU A 217 -18.59 10.47 -27.28
CA LEU A 217 -19.22 9.15 -27.21
C LEU A 217 -18.84 8.35 -25.95
N HIS A 218 -17.69 8.62 -25.35
CA HIS A 218 -17.17 7.85 -24.22
C HIS A 218 -16.93 8.75 -23.01
N GLU A 219 -17.32 8.26 -21.84
CA GLU A 219 -16.86 8.81 -20.56
C GLU A 219 -15.41 8.35 -20.31
N ILE A 220 -14.52 9.25 -19.91
CA ILE A 220 -13.13 8.89 -19.58
C ILE A 220 -12.98 8.96 -18.07
N GLU A 221 -12.66 7.82 -17.47
CA GLU A 221 -12.43 7.68 -16.03
C GLU A 221 -10.94 7.44 -15.80
N VAL A 222 -10.28 8.36 -15.09
CA VAL A 222 -8.89 8.18 -14.66
C VAL A 222 -8.90 7.70 -13.21
N THR A 223 -8.32 6.54 -12.96
CA THR A 223 -8.32 5.88 -11.65
C THR A 223 -6.94 5.32 -11.32
N THR A 224 -6.68 5.06 -10.05
CA THR A 224 -5.61 4.14 -9.65
C THR A 224 -6.07 2.69 -9.81
N PRO A 225 -5.14 1.73 -9.94
CA PRO A 225 -5.51 0.32 -9.84
C PRO A 225 -6.24 0.10 -8.50
N GLU A 226 -7.24 -0.77 -8.51
CA GLU A 226 -7.82 -1.24 -7.26
C GLU A 226 -6.68 -1.70 -6.36
N PHE A 227 -6.61 -1.15 -5.14
CA PHE A 227 -5.56 -1.52 -4.20
C PHE A 227 -5.59 -3.04 -4.05
N ASP A 228 -4.53 -3.67 -4.55
CA ASP A 228 -4.38 -5.10 -4.46
C ASP A 228 -4.47 -5.45 -2.98
N ASN A 229 -5.19 -6.52 -2.62
CA ASN A 229 -5.25 -6.93 -1.23
C ASN A 229 -3.88 -7.42 -0.72
N VAL A 230 -2.80 -7.28 -1.50
CA VAL A 230 -1.44 -7.71 -1.20
C VAL A 230 -0.66 -6.54 -0.58
N ILE A 231 -0.15 -6.75 0.63
CA ILE A 231 0.70 -5.79 1.35
C ILE A 231 2.11 -5.89 0.76
N ARG A 232 2.61 -4.78 0.19
CA ARG A 232 3.95 -4.67 -0.42
C ARG A 232 4.72 -3.51 0.22
N GLY A 233 6.05 -3.61 0.27
CA GLY A 233 6.90 -2.54 0.83
C GLY A 233 6.82 -2.40 2.37
N GLU A 234 7.88 -1.90 3.00
CA GLU A 234 7.99 -1.85 4.46
C GLU A 234 6.90 -0.98 5.11
N ARG A 235 6.64 0.21 4.54
CA ARG A 235 5.66 1.17 5.04
C ARG A 235 4.25 0.62 5.13
N MET A 236 3.82 -0.20 4.15
CA MET A 236 2.50 -0.84 4.25
C MET A 236 2.44 -1.84 5.42
N PHE A 237 3.51 -2.58 5.70
CA PHE A 237 3.54 -3.49 6.84
C PHE A 237 3.42 -2.76 8.19
N GLU A 238 3.93 -1.54 8.29
CA GLU A 238 3.77 -0.69 9.46
C GLU A 238 2.32 -0.22 9.62
N SER A 239 1.74 0.33 8.56
CA SER A 239 0.35 0.80 8.55
C SER A 239 -0.67 -0.31 8.85
N TYR A 240 -0.40 -1.54 8.40
CA TYR A 240 -1.26 -2.70 8.63
C TYR A 240 -0.90 -3.51 9.88
N LYS A 241 -0.06 -2.98 10.77
CA LYS A 241 0.22 -3.62 12.06
C LYS A 241 -1.07 -3.75 12.89
N GLY A 242 -1.34 -4.96 13.35
CA GLY A 242 -2.53 -5.28 14.13
C GLY A 242 -3.74 -5.69 13.29
N PHE A 243 -3.65 -5.69 11.96
CA PHE A 243 -4.70 -6.19 11.08
C PHE A 243 -4.62 -7.71 10.90
N ASP A 244 -5.76 -8.33 10.62
CA ASP A 244 -5.79 -9.73 10.20
C ASP A 244 -5.23 -9.84 8.78
N VAL A 245 -4.37 -10.83 8.56
CA VAL A 245 -3.67 -11.09 7.29
C VAL A 245 -3.64 -12.58 6.99
N ILE A 246 -3.53 -12.90 5.71
CA ILE A 246 -3.35 -14.22 5.13
C ILE A 246 -1.94 -14.26 4.53
N VAL A 247 -1.04 -15.01 5.14
CA VAL A 247 0.35 -15.13 4.68
C VAL A 247 0.53 -16.45 3.93
N GLU A 248 0.89 -16.36 2.66
CA GLU A 248 1.31 -17.48 1.83
C GLU A 248 2.84 -17.60 1.90
N HIS A 249 3.35 -18.73 2.39
CA HIS A 249 4.79 -18.95 2.57
C HIS A 249 5.22 -20.40 2.30
N TRP A 250 6.48 -20.56 1.93
CA TRP A 250 7.10 -21.86 1.65
C TRP A 250 7.57 -22.52 2.95
N GLU A 251 7.04 -23.72 3.27
CA GLU A 251 7.50 -24.46 4.46
C GLU A 251 8.80 -25.20 4.15
N GLU A 252 9.89 -24.85 4.84
CA GLU A 252 11.15 -25.61 4.76
C GLU A 252 10.88 -27.06 5.21
N PRO A 253 11.24 -28.08 4.39
CA PRO A 253 11.06 -29.46 4.78
C PRO A 253 11.87 -29.71 6.04
N LYS A 254 11.18 -29.94 7.17
CA LYS A 254 11.83 -30.30 8.43
C LYS A 254 12.68 -31.54 8.14
N LYS A 255 14.01 -31.37 8.09
CA LYS A 255 14.95 -32.50 8.02
C LYS A 255 14.54 -33.43 9.15
N LYS A 256 13.87 -34.54 8.80
CA LYS A 256 13.56 -35.58 9.77
C LYS A 256 14.92 -35.90 10.34
N LYS A 257 15.15 -35.57 11.62
CA LYS A 257 16.33 -36.03 12.35
C LYS A 257 16.25 -37.55 12.27
N SER A 258 16.87 -38.12 11.24
CA SER A 258 17.12 -39.53 11.14
C SER A 258 17.86 -39.83 12.42
N LYS A 259 17.18 -40.58 13.29
CA LYS A 259 17.68 -40.95 14.59
C LYS A 259 18.98 -41.69 14.31
N ALA A 260 20.11 -41.03 14.57
CA ALA A 260 21.43 -41.53 14.25
C ALA A 260 21.58 -42.95 14.79
N ALA A 261 21.52 -43.93 13.88
CA ALA A 261 22.09 -45.23 14.13
C ALA A 261 23.60 -45.01 14.11
N LYS A 262 24.18 -45.11 15.30
CA LYS A 262 25.59 -45.03 15.58
C LYS A 262 26.21 -46.32 15.03
N GLU A 263 26.91 -46.26 13.90
CA GLU A 263 27.83 -47.32 13.51
C GLU A 263 29.01 -46.76 12.74
N ASP A 264 30.16 -47.33 13.05
CA ASP A 264 31.50 -46.78 12.93
C ASP A 264 32.06 -46.81 11.50
N ASP A 265 32.72 -45.70 11.14
CA ASP A 265 34.02 -45.66 10.45
C ASP A 265 34.24 -46.56 9.23
N VAL A 266 33.99 -46.05 8.02
CA VAL A 266 34.88 -46.27 6.85
C VAL A 266 34.72 -45.10 5.89
N SER A 267 35.86 -44.47 5.58
CA SER A 267 36.08 -43.47 4.55
C SER A 267 35.65 -43.94 3.15
N SER A 268 34.66 -43.28 2.56
CA SER A 268 34.46 -43.27 1.10
C SER A 268 34.29 -41.84 0.62
N GLU A 269 35.21 -41.43 -0.26
CA GLU A 269 35.12 -40.21 -1.07
C GLU A 269 34.04 -40.46 -2.13
N GLU A 270 32.80 -40.03 -1.85
CA GLU A 270 31.68 -40.16 -2.78
C GLU A 270 31.33 -38.82 -3.42
N GLU A 271 31.19 -38.89 -4.74
CA GLU A 271 30.76 -37.87 -5.68
C GLU A 271 29.54 -37.10 -5.16
N GLU A 272 29.59 -35.76 -5.23
CA GLU A 272 28.46 -34.86 -5.01
C GLU A 272 27.39 -35.10 -6.07
N GLU A 273 26.61 -36.17 -5.90
CA GLU A 273 25.40 -36.42 -6.67
C GLU A 273 24.37 -35.35 -6.30
N GLU A 274 24.14 -34.42 -7.23
CA GLU A 274 23.22 -33.27 -7.13
C GLU A 274 21.78 -33.79 -6.95
N LYS A 275 21.42 -34.13 -5.70
CA LYS A 275 20.07 -34.57 -5.34
C LYS A 275 19.12 -33.39 -5.46
N GLU A 276 18.27 -33.42 -6.48
CA GLU A 276 17.20 -32.45 -6.68
C GLU A 276 16.38 -32.29 -5.38
N ASP A 277 16.37 -31.06 -4.85
CA ASP A 277 15.62 -30.74 -3.64
C ASP A 277 14.12 -31.05 -3.85
N PRO A 278 13.46 -31.71 -2.89
CA PRO A 278 12.04 -32.03 -3.02
C PRO A 278 11.22 -30.74 -3.19
N PRO A 279 10.16 -30.74 -4.02
CA PRO A 279 9.39 -29.55 -4.31
C PRO A 279 8.82 -28.93 -3.03
N LYS A 280 9.14 -27.65 -2.80
CA LYS A 280 8.65 -26.87 -1.67
C LYS A 280 7.12 -26.80 -1.73
N LYS A 281 6.45 -26.94 -0.58
CA LYS A 281 4.99 -26.85 -0.49
C LYS A 281 4.60 -25.47 0.04
N LEU A 282 3.73 -24.78 -0.70
CA LEU A 282 3.15 -23.51 -0.28
C LEU A 282 2.13 -23.74 0.84
N LYS A 283 2.26 -22.98 1.93
CA LYS A 283 1.40 -23.05 3.11
C LYS A 283 0.73 -21.70 3.32
N VAL A 284 -0.57 -21.74 3.60
CA VAL A 284 -1.35 -20.55 3.93
C VAL A 284 -1.50 -20.47 5.45
N THR A 285 -1.18 -19.32 6.03
CA THR A 285 -1.34 -19.06 7.46
C THR A 285 -2.12 -17.78 7.69
N GLU A 286 -3.22 -17.89 8.42
CA GLU A 286 -4.08 -16.76 8.79
C GLU A 286 -3.78 -16.32 10.22
N GLY A 287 -3.63 -15.01 10.44
CA GLY A 287 -3.37 -14.45 11.76
C GLY A 287 -3.24 -12.93 11.74
N LYS A 288 -2.95 -12.33 12.89
CA LYS A 288 -2.81 -10.88 13.01
C LYS A 288 -1.37 -10.46 12.74
N LEU A 289 -1.13 -9.51 11.84
CA LEU A 289 0.21 -8.98 11.56
C LEU A 289 0.74 -8.23 12.79
N VAL A 290 1.90 -8.62 13.33
CA VAL A 290 2.48 -8.00 14.53
C VAL A 290 3.58 -7.01 14.18
N ALA A 291 4.48 -7.39 13.28
CA ALA A 291 5.57 -6.55 12.78
C ALA A 291 6.27 -7.26 11.62
N ARG A 292 6.87 -6.49 10.72
CA ARG A 292 7.89 -6.97 9.78
C ARG A 292 9.21 -6.32 10.16
N ASP A 293 10.24 -7.14 10.34
CA ASP A 293 11.58 -6.72 10.72
C ASP A 293 12.47 -6.92 9.49
N ALA A 294 12.80 -5.82 8.81
CA ALA A 294 13.63 -5.83 7.61
C ALA A 294 15.06 -6.27 7.94
N GLU A 295 15.63 -5.78 9.05
CA GLU A 295 16.99 -6.12 9.49
C GLU A 295 17.17 -7.60 9.79
N LYS A 296 16.19 -8.21 10.50
CA LYS A 296 16.24 -9.64 10.83
C LYS A 296 15.72 -10.54 9.71
N GLY A 297 15.16 -9.96 8.64
CA GLY A 297 14.53 -10.72 7.56
C GLY A 297 13.37 -11.59 8.04
N THR A 298 12.57 -11.13 9.01
CA THR A 298 11.44 -11.91 9.55
C THR A 298 10.14 -11.11 9.67
N THR A 299 9.03 -11.77 9.37
CA THR A 299 7.67 -11.27 9.59
C THR A 299 7.03 -12.03 10.74
N ASN A 300 6.51 -11.29 11.72
CA ASN A 300 5.87 -11.83 12.92
C ASN A 300 4.35 -11.79 12.76
N VAL A 301 3.70 -12.95 12.83
CA VAL A 301 2.25 -13.11 12.72
C VAL A 301 1.71 -13.79 13.96
N ASN A 302 0.70 -13.22 14.60
CA ASN A 302 0.02 -13.82 15.74
C ASN A 302 -1.09 -14.76 15.26
N VAL A 303 -0.84 -16.06 15.35
CA VAL A 303 -1.77 -17.13 14.97
C VAL A 303 -2.40 -17.69 16.24
N LYS A 304 -3.67 -17.37 16.49
CA LYS A 304 -4.44 -17.87 17.65
C LYS A 304 -3.74 -17.65 19.00
N GLY A 305 -3.15 -16.48 19.20
CA GLY A 305 -2.45 -16.10 20.44
C GLY A 305 -0.99 -16.54 20.51
N ARG A 306 -0.43 -17.16 19.46
CA ARG A 306 0.97 -17.54 19.38
C ARG A 306 1.67 -16.76 18.28
N ILE A 307 2.76 -16.08 18.63
CA ILE A 307 3.59 -15.36 17.66
C ILE A 307 4.41 -16.38 16.86
N MET A 308 4.14 -16.45 15.56
CA MET A 308 4.86 -17.24 14.59
C MET A 308 5.80 -16.31 13.80
N LYS A 309 7.07 -16.67 13.73
CA LYS A 309 8.08 -15.95 12.94
C LYS A 309 8.26 -16.65 11.60
N ILE A 310 8.07 -15.94 10.51
CA ILE A 310 8.24 -16.44 9.14
C ILE A 310 9.41 -15.65 8.52
N LYS A 311 10.34 -16.31 7.84
CA LYS A 311 11.41 -15.62 7.12
C LYS A 311 10.84 -14.87 5.93
N ASN A 312 11.31 -13.65 5.68
CA ASN A 312 10.82 -12.81 4.58
C ASN A 312 11.04 -13.49 3.22
N ASP A 313 12.18 -14.15 3.03
CA ASP A 313 12.52 -14.88 1.79
C ASP A 313 11.62 -16.11 1.54
N ALA A 314 10.94 -16.60 2.57
CA ALA A 314 10.01 -17.71 2.45
C ALA A 314 8.58 -17.23 2.17
N ILE A 315 8.28 -15.93 2.28
CA ILE A 315 6.95 -15.38 2.07
C ILE A 315 6.75 -15.11 0.58
N GLU A 316 5.72 -15.72 0.02
CA GLU A 316 5.28 -15.47 -1.35
C GLU A 316 4.40 -14.22 -1.40
N SER A 317 3.41 -14.12 -0.51
CA SER A 317 2.53 -12.96 -0.45
C SER A 317 1.89 -12.80 0.94
N VAL A 318 1.56 -11.55 1.29
CA VAL A 318 0.80 -11.21 2.49
C VAL A 318 -0.46 -10.48 2.04
N LYS A 319 -1.63 -11.06 2.30
CA LYS A 319 -2.91 -10.55 1.83
C LYS A 319 -3.81 -10.10 2.97
N LEU A 320 -4.54 -9.02 2.79
CA LEU A 320 -5.67 -8.66 3.64
C LEU A 320 -6.85 -9.61 3.36
N PRO A 321 -7.63 -9.99 4.37
CA PRO A 321 -8.83 -10.79 4.18
C PRO A 321 -9.82 -9.98 3.33
N LYS A 322 -10.33 -10.59 2.25
CA LYS A 322 -11.35 -9.95 1.42
C LYS A 322 -12.54 -9.54 2.28
N ALA A 323 -12.94 -8.27 2.19
CA ALA A 323 -14.14 -7.79 2.87
C ALA A 323 -15.31 -8.70 2.49
N LYS A 324 -16.03 -9.20 3.50
CA LYS A 324 -17.25 -9.98 3.25
C LYS A 324 -18.26 -9.02 2.65
N ARG A 325 -18.43 -9.08 1.33
CA ARG A 325 -19.48 -8.33 0.63
C ARG A 325 -20.81 -8.65 1.32
N GLU A 326 -21.46 -7.64 1.86
CA GLU A 326 -22.71 -7.82 2.59
C GLU A 326 -23.69 -8.55 1.67
N LYS A 327 -24.28 -9.62 2.22
CA LYS A 327 -25.18 -10.50 1.49
C LYS A 327 -26.52 -9.78 1.29
N GLY A 328 -26.58 -8.85 0.34
CA GLY A 328 -27.77 -8.04 0.11
C GLY A 328 -27.61 -6.87 -0.87
N ALA A 329 -26.39 -6.37 -1.09
CA ALA A 329 -26.14 -5.31 -2.09
C ALA A 329 -26.13 -5.93 -3.51
N LYS A 330 -27.28 -5.82 -4.18
CA LYS A 330 -27.45 -6.12 -5.61
C LYS A 330 -27.19 -4.89 -6.45
#